data_AF-A0A1E2S1E4-F1
#
_entry.id   AF-A0A1E2S1E4-F1
#
_cell.length_a   1.000
_cell.length_b   1.000
_cell.length_c   1.000
_cell.angle_alpha   90.00
_cell.angle_beta   90.00
_cell.angle_gamma   90.00
#
_symmetry.space_group_name_H-M   'P 1'
#
loop_
_entity.id
_entity.type
_entity.pdbx_description
1 polymer ?
#
loop_
_entity_poly.entity_id
_entity_poly.type
_entity_poly.pdbx_seq_one_letter_code
_entity_poly.pdbx_strand_id
1 'polypeptide(L)'
;MKFVPAALLTVLIALGGIFAHPAGVYAQESDPAAPAGEPAADEAGKLSMELNKLETQGNACRTYLVFKNETGSSFKTLKLDLVVFGADGIVSKRLAVEAAPLAADKTSLKVFDIGDVTCDKVGQLLLNDVTACADENGEIDECIAKLDLKSRGDVEFTK
;
A
#
# COMPACT_ATOMS: atom_id res chain seq x y z
N MET A 1 -29.74 -19.55 -3.08
CA MET A 1 -29.42 -19.94 -1.70
C MET A 1 -29.73 -21.41 -1.51
N LYS A 2 -28.71 -22.27 -1.43
CA LYS A 2 -28.86 -23.68 -1.05
C LYS A 2 -27.72 -24.03 -0.10
N PHE A 3 -28.06 -24.00 1.18
CA PHE A 3 -27.28 -24.50 2.30
C PHE A 3 -27.16 -26.03 2.19
N VAL A 4 -26.00 -26.57 2.57
CA VAL A 4 -25.81 -28.01 2.86
C VAL A 4 -25.30 -28.10 4.30
N PRO A 5 -25.98 -28.83 5.22
CA PRO A 5 -25.55 -28.96 6.59
C PRO A 5 -24.81 -30.28 6.91
N ALA A 6 -23.89 -30.14 7.88
CA ALA A 6 -23.44 -31.06 8.93
C ALA A 6 -23.72 -32.58 8.81
N ALA A 7 -22.65 -33.37 8.87
CA ALA A 7 -22.68 -34.77 9.27
C ALA A 7 -22.05 -34.92 10.67
N LEU A 8 -22.89 -35.18 11.68
CA LEU A 8 -22.48 -35.76 12.96
C LEU A 8 -22.26 -37.27 12.75
N LEU A 9 -21.08 -37.78 13.12
CA LEU A 9 -20.83 -39.21 13.16
C LEU A 9 -20.81 -39.68 14.62
N THR A 10 -21.87 -40.37 15.01
CA THR A 10 -22.04 -41.05 16.30
C THR A 10 -21.22 -42.34 16.32
N VAL A 11 -20.27 -42.46 17.24
CA VAL A 11 -19.50 -43.70 17.44
C VAL A 11 -20.05 -44.45 18.65
N LEU A 12 -20.45 -45.71 18.41
CA LEU A 12 -20.90 -46.67 19.42
C LEU A 12 -19.76 -47.02 20.40
N ILE A 13 -20.07 -46.98 21.70
CA ILE A 13 -19.20 -47.52 22.76
C ILE A 13 -19.57 -48.99 22.96
N ALA A 14 -18.63 -49.89 22.69
CA ALA A 14 -18.72 -51.30 23.04
C ALA A 14 -18.11 -51.53 24.43
N LEU A 15 -18.86 -52.23 25.29
CA LEU A 15 -18.44 -52.73 26.60
C LEU A 15 -17.41 -53.85 26.45
N GLY A 16 -16.32 -53.81 27.22
CA GLY A 16 -15.50 -54.99 27.43
C GLY A 16 -14.17 -54.75 28.14
N GLY A 17 -14.00 -55.40 29.31
CA GLY A 17 -12.70 -55.91 29.74
C GLY A 17 -11.98 -55.14 30.84
N ILE A 18 -12.18 -55.56 32.08
CA ILE A 18 -11.33 -55.24 33.23
C ILE A 18 -10.01 -56.01 33.05
N PHE A 19 -8.90 -55.30 32.84
CA PHE A 19 -7.55 -55.84 33.00
C PHE A 19 -6.80 -55.02 34.05
N ALA A 20 -6.63 -55.60 35.22
CA ALA A 20 -5.71 -55.12 36.24
C ALA A 20 -4.27 -55.33 35.75
N HIS A 21 -3.50 -54.25 35.63
CA HIS A 21 -2.05 -54.28 35.46
C HIS A 21 -1.37 -53.61 36.68
N PRO A 22 -0.30 -54.21 37.21
CA PRO A 22 0.45 -53.65 38.33
C PRO A 22 1.38 -52.53 37.86
N ALA A 23 1.80 -51.72 38.83
CA ALA A 23 2.62 -50.54 38.70
C ALA A 23 3.89 -50.76 37.86
N GLY A 24 3.97 -50.01 36.76
CA GLY A 24 5.18 -49.74 35.99
C GLY A 24 5.19 -48.26 35.63
N VAL A 25 6.00 -47.50 36.35
CA VAL A 25 6.21 -46.07 36.11
C VAL A 25 7.05 -45.93 34.84
N TYR A 26 6.46 -45.40 33.78
CA TYR A 26 7.19 -44.84 32.64
C TYR A 26 6.94 -43.34 32.64
N ALA A 27 7.97 -42.55 32.96
CA ALA A 27 7.97 -41.12 32.76
C ALA A 27 8.03 -40.85 31.25
N GLN A 28 6.94 -40.31 30.71
CA GLN A 28 6.88 -39.83 29.34
C GLN A 28 7.29 -38.36 29.37
N GLU A 29 8.56 -38.10 29.06
CA GLU A 29 9.09 -36.74 28.93
C GLU A 29 8.43 -36.12 27.69
N SER A 30 7.49 -35.22 27.93
CA SER A 30 6.81 -34.46 26.90
C SER A 30 7.75 -33.37 26.40
N ASP A 31 8.36 -33.63 25.25
CA ASP A 31 9.11 -32.62 24.50
C ASP A 31 8.22 -31.39 24.25
N PRO A 32 8.67 -30.17 24.61
CA PRO A 32 7.94 -28.96 24.28
C PRO A 32 7.98 -28.78 22.75
N ALA A 33 6.80 -28.82 22.14
CA ALA A 33 6.61 -28.47 20.73
C ALA A 33 7.26 -27.09 20.46
N ALA A 34 8.27 -27.08 19.59
CA ALA A 34 8.87 -25.85 19.09
C ALA A 34 7.77 -25.02 18.39
N PRO A 35 7.67 -23.71 18.64
CA PRO A 35 6.72 -22.87 17.94
C PRO A 35 7.08 -22.89 16.45
N ALA A 36 6.13 -23.33 15.62
CA ALA A 36 6.19 -23.10 14.19
C ALA A 36 6.26 -21.58 14.00
N GLY A 37 7.34 -21.11 13.38
CA GLY A 37 7.49 -19.70 13.05
C GLY A 37 6.33 -19.25 12.18
N GLU A 38 5.59 -18.25 12.68
CA GLU A 38 4.65 -17.47 11.88
C GLU A 38 5.38 -17.03 10.59
N PRO A 39 4.81 -17.23 9.38
CA PRO A 39 5.42 -16.69 8.18
C PRO A 39 5.60 -15.18 8.39
N ALA A 40 6.85 -14.71 8.23
CA ALA A 40 7.11 -13.29 8.18
C ALA A 40 6.19 -12.70 7.10
N ALA A 41 5.29 -11.81 7.50
CA ALA A 41 4.54 -11.04 6.53
C ALA A 41 5.57 -10.35 5.63
N ASP A 42 5.53 -10.64 4.33
CA ASP A 42 6.28 -9.86 3.35
C ASP A 42 5.91 -8.40 3.61
N GLU A 43 6.87 -7.62 4.09
CA GLU A 43 6.76 -6.17 4.19
C GLU A 43 6.54 -5.69 2.76
N ALA A 44 5.27 -5.55 2.37
CA ALA A 44 4.90 -5.14 1.03
C ALA A 44 5.65 -3.84 0.73
N GLY A 45 6.49 -3.88 -0.30
CA GLY A 45 7.33 -2.75 -0.66
C GLY A 45 6.51 -1.47 -0.87
N LYS A 46 7.12 -0.31 -0.65
CA LYS A 46 6.45 0.99 -0.68
C LYS A 46 6.68 1.70 -2.00
N LEU A 47 5.71 2.51 -2.40
CA LEU A 47 5.87 3.49 -3.47
C LEU A 47 5.95 4.88 -2.84
N SER A 48 7.16 5.42 -2.68
CA SER A 48 7.32 6.81 -2.23
C SER A 48 7.09 7.78 -3.38
N MET A 49 6.41 8.88 -3.08
CA MET A 49 6.21 10.01 -4.00
C MET A 49 6.60 11.31 -3.29
N GLU A 50 7.67 11.94 -3.75
CA GLU A 50 8.22 13.16 -3.17
C GLU A 50 7.92 14.38 -4.05
N LEU A 51 7.30 15.41 -3.47
CA LEU A 51 7.29 16.75 -4.03
C LEU A 51 8.68 17.36 -3.85
N ASN A 52 9.42 17.42 -4.95
CA ASN A 52 10.86 17.62 -4.92
C ASN A 52 11.28 19.08 -5.11
N LYS A 53 10.63 19.73 -6.07
CA LYS A 53 10.89 21.11 -6.49
C LYS A 53 9.63 21.69 -7.14
N LEU A 54 9.38 22.97 -6.89
CA LEU A 54 8.52 23.81 -7.70
C LEU A 54 9.38 24.89 -8.38
N GLU A 55 9.09 25.20 -9.63
CA GLU A 55 9.84 26.19 -10.41
C GLU A 55 8.92 27.04 -11.27
N THR A 56 8.98 28.35 -11.09
CA THR A 56 8.18 29.27 -11.90
C THR A 56 8.64 29.21 -13.36
N GLN A 57 7.70 28.96 -14.26
CA GLN A 57 7.91 28.93 -15.71
C GLN A 57 6.84 29.80 -16.38
N GLY A 58 7.15 31.07 -16.61
CA GLY A 58 6.19 32.03 -17.14
C GLY A 58 4.97 32.19 -16.22
N ASN A 59 3.77 31.92 -16.75
CA ASN A 59 2.52 31.91 -16.00
C ASN A 59 2.15 30.52 -15.43
N ALA A 60 3.07 29.56 -15.43
CA ALA A 60 2.88 28.22 -14.90
C ALA A 60 3.84 27.91 -13.75
N CYS A 61 3.45 26.97 -12.91
CA CYS A 61 4.31 26.39 -11.89
C CYS A 61 4.71 24.99 -12.32
N ARG A 62 5.99 24.80 -12.60
CA ARG A 62 6.54 23.48 -12.94
C ARG A 62 6.78 22.67 -11.69
N THR A 63 6.14 21.51 -11.64
CA THR A 63 6.21 20.57 -10.52
C THR A 63 7.12 19.41 -10.86
N TYR A 64 8.03 19.08 -9.94
CA TYR A 64 8.92 17.92 -10.04
C TYR A 64 8.52 16.91 -8.95
N LEU A 65 8.02 15.75 -9.37
CA LEU A 65 7.71 14.62 -8.47
C LEU A 65 8.74 13.50 -8.67
N VAL A 66 9.37 13.08 -7.57
CA VAL A 66 10.28 11.93 -7.58
C VAL A 66 9.55 10.72 -7.01
N PHE A 67 9.49 9.65 -7.79
CA PHE A 67 8.93 8.37 -7.39
C PHE A 67 10.06 7.40 -7.10
N LYS A 68 10.01 6.73 -5.95
CA LYS A 68 10.87 5.59 -5.63
C LYS A 68 9.99 4.36 -5.51
N ASN A 69 10.05 3.50 -6.52
CA ASN A 69 9.26 2.28 -6.57
C ASN A 69 10.05 1.12 -5.97
N GLU A 70 9.71 0.70 -4.76
CA GLU A 70 10.35 -0.43 -4.06
C GLU A 70 9.36 -1.58 -3.87
N THR A 71 8.27 -1.63 -4.64
CA THR A 71 7.22 -2.64 -4.50
C THR A 71 7.58 -3.99 -5.13
N GLY A 72 8.68 -4.07 -5.88
CA GLY A 72 9.05 -5.24 -6.69
C GLY A 72 8.26 -5.41 -7.98
N SER A 73 7.23 -4.59 -8.24
CA SER A 73 6.40 -4.64 -9.46
C SER A 73 6.47 -3.35 -10.27
N SER A 74 6.37 -3.46 -11.59
CA SER A 74 6.29 -2.30 -12.48
C SER A 74 4.87 -1.76 -12.61
N PHE A 75 4.62 -0.52 -12.19
CA PHE A 75 3.35 0.16 -12.41
C PHE A 75 3.19 0.53 -13.88
N LYS A 76 2.10 0.07 -14.50
CA LYS A 76 1.71 0.37 -15.88
C LYS A 76 0.74 1.55 -15.95
N THR A 77 -0.05 1.76 -14.89
CA THR A 77 -0.99 2.87 -14.75
C THR A 77 -0.91 3.43 -13.33
N LEU A 78 -0.84 4.74 -13.18
CA LEU A 78 -0.96 5.45 -11.91
C LEU A 78 -1.52 6.85 -12.16
N LYS A 79 -2.85 6.99 -12.12
CA LYS A 79 -3.56 8.25 -12.32
C LYS A 79 -3.86 8.91 -11.00
N LEU A 80 -3.12 9.97 -10.71
CA LEU A 80 -3.24 10.78 -9.52
C LEU A 80 -4.27 11.87 -9.73
N ASP A 81 -5.12 12.08 -8.74
CA ASP A 81 -5.97 13.26 -8.63
C ASP A 81 -5.36 14.20 -7.59
N LEU A 82 -4.74 15.27 -8.07
CA LEU A 82 -4.02 16.24 -7.26
C LEU A 82 -4.83 17.52 -7.11
N VAL A 83 -4.87 18.07 -5.91
CA VAL A 83 -5.49 19.36 -5.60
C VAL A 83 -4.40 20.32 -5.13
N VAL A 84 -4.37 21.49 -5.73
CA VAL A 84 -3.48 22.60 -5.37
C VAL A 84 -4.30 23.56 -4.53
N PHE A 85 -3.86 23.78 -3.29
CA PHE A 85 -4.36 24.87 -2.47
C PHE A 85 -3.44 26.08 -2.61
N GLY A 86 -4.06 27.26 -2.69
CA GLY A 86 -3.36 28.53 -2.64
C GLY A 86 -2.70 28.76 -1.28
N ALA A 87 -1.80 29.74 -1.20
CA ALA A 87 -1.22 30.19 0.07
C ALA A 87 -2.25 30.72 1.09
N ASP A 88 -3.48 31.01 0.64
CA ASP A 88 -4.63 31.35 1.46
C ASP A 88 -5.43 30.13 1.96
N GLY A 89 -5.02 28.90 1.59
CA GLY A 89 -5.70 27.66 1.93
C GLY A 89 -6.95 27.38 1.08
N ILE A 90 -7.20 28.13 0.01
CA ILE A 90 -8.35 27.91 -0.89
C ILE A 90 -7.92 27.04 -2.07
N VAL A 91 -8.80 26.14 -2.54
CA VAL A 91 -8.54 25.35 -3.74
C VAL A 91 -8.30 26.26 -4.93
N SER A 92 -7.09 26.19 -5.48
CA SER A 92 -6.69 26.94 -6.67
C SER A 92 -6.92 26.11 -7.94
N LYS A 93 -6.56 24.82 -7.92
CA LYS A 93 -6.67 23.95 -9.11
C LYS A 93 -6.80 22.48 -8.71
N ARG A 94 -7.42 21.70 -9.59
CA ARG A 94 -7.46 20.22 -9.52
C ARG A 94 -6.89 19.65 -10.81
N LEU A 95 -6.07 18.63 -10.71
CA LEU A 95 -5.25 18.09 -11.79
C LEU A 95 -5.36 16.56 -11.81
N ALA A 96 -5.56 15.99 -13.00
CA ALA A 96 -5.37 14.56 -13.22
C ALA A 96 -3.98 14.35 -13.84
N VAL A 97 -3.12 13.59 -13.18
CA VAL A 97 -1.73 13.34 -13.61
C VAL A 97 -1.51 11.84 -13.79
N GLU A 98 -1.13 11.42 -15.00
CA GLU A 98 -0.63 10.06 -15.23
C GLU A 98 0.86 10.01 -14.89
N ALA A 99 1.21 9.28 -13.84
CA ALA A 99 2.58 9.16 -13.35
C ALA A 99 3.30 7.92 -13.90
N ALA A 100 2.58 6.90 -14.37
CA ALA A 100 3.20 5.70 -14.95
C ALA A 100 3.81 6.00 -16.34
N PRO A 101 4.70 5.14 -16.87
CA PRO A 101 5.24 3.92 -16.26
C PRO A 101 6.19 4.21 -15.10
N LEU A 102 6.20 3.32 -14.10
CA LEU A 102 7.20 3.27 -13.01
C LEU A 102 7.76 1.84 -12.96
N ALA A 103 9.01 1.66 -13.40
CA ALA A 103 9.65 0.34 -13.37
C ALA A 103 9.89 -0.13 -11.92
N ALA A 104 9.85 -1.45 -11.70
CA ALA A 104 10.23 -2.06 -10.43
C ALA A 104 11.65 -1.63 -10.02
N ASP A 105 11.84 -1.35 -8.73
CA ASP A 105 13.14 -1.04 -8.11
C ASP A 105 13.89 0.13 -8.75
N LYS A 106 13.13 1.10 -9.28
CA LYS A 106 13.68 2.32 -9.91
C LYS A 106 13.16 3.58 -9.25
N THR A 107 14.06 4.57 -9.21
CA THR A 107 13.69 5.96 -8.99
C THR A 107 13.38 6.62 -10.33
N SER A 108 12.28 7.34 -10.43
CA SER A 108 11.90 8.09 -11.63
C SER A 108 11.46 9.51 -11.28
N LEU A 109 11.72 10.44 -12.20
CA LEU A 109 11.30 11.83 -12.09
C LEU A 109 10.14 12.07 -13.06
N LYS A 110 9.06 12.67 -12.58
CA LYS A 110 7.93 13.14 -13.38
C LYS A 110 7.84 14.65 -13.25
N VAL A 111 7.72 15.33 -14.39
CA VAL A 111 7.68 16.78 -14.46
C VAL A 111 6.44 17.19 -15.24
N PHE A 112 5.65 18.09 -14.66
CA PHE A 112 4.46 18.64 -15.31
C PHE A 112 4.26 20.10 -14.90
N ASP A 113 3.52 20.85 -15.71
CA ASP A 113 3.25 22.26 -15.47
C ASP A 113 1.82 22.47 -14.97
N ILE A 114 1.67 23.23 -13.89
CA ILE A 114 0.40 23.76 -13.40
C ILE A 114 0.21 25.12 -14.05
N GLY A 115 -0.52 25.16 -15.17
CA GLY A 115 -0.79 26.41 -15.87
C GLY A 115 -1.61 27.39 -15.03
N ASP A 116 -1.47 28.69 -15.30
CA ASP A 116 -2.24 29.78 -14.68
C ASP A 116 -2.09 29.89 -13.15
N VAL A 117 -1.02 29.30 -12.60
CA VAL A 117 -0.64 29.37 -11.19
C VAL A 117 0.86 29.60 -11.14
N THR A 118 1.31 30.70 -10.51
CA THR A 118 2.73 30.91 -10.24
C THR A 118 3.14 30.17 -8.97
N CYS A 119 4.39 29.69 -8.89
CA CYS A 119 4.79 28.82 -7.78
C CYS A 119 4.74 29.51 -6.40
N ASP A 120 4.85 30.84 -6.33
CA ASP A 120 4.70 31.60 -5.08
C ASP A 120 3.27 31.58 -4.53
N LYS A 121 2.29 31.15 -5.33
CA LYS A 121 0.89 31.00 -4.92
C LYS A 121 0.52 29.61 -4.46
N VAL A 122 1.38 28.61 -4.67
CA VAL A 122 1.11 27.24 -4.22
C VAL A 122 1.40 27.15 -2.72
N GLY A 123 0.36 26.94 -1.92
CA GLY A 123 0.48 26.75 -0.47
C GLY A 123 0.67 25.28 -0.09
N GLN A 124 -0.10 24.40 -0.73
CA GLN A 124 -0.09 22.96 -0.45
C GLN A 124 -0.48 22.17 -1.69
N LEU A 125 0.10 20.98 -1.84
CA LEU A 125 -0.35 19.96 -2.76
C LEU A 125 -1.03 18.84 -1.97
N LEU A 126 -2.23 18.43 -2.40
CA LEU A 126 -2.97 17.30 -1.83
C LEU A 126 -3.09 16.22 -2.91
N LEU A 127 -2.72 14.99 -2.58
CA LEU A 127 -3.17 13.81 -3.30
C LEU A 127 -4.58 13.48 -2.82
N ASN A 128 -5.58 13.91 -3.58
CA ASN A 128 -6.98 13.71 -3.21
C ASN A 128 -7.43 12.27 -3.45
N ASP A 129 -7.00 11.66 -4.56
CA ASP A 129 -7.33 10.27 -4.89
C ASP A 129 -6.32 9.63 -5.87
N VAL A 130 -6.39 8.31 -6.01
CA VAL A 130 -5.76 7.55 -7.10
C VAL A 130 -6.87 6.93 -7.95
N THR A 131 -7.19 7.59 -9.06
CA THR A 131 -8.36 7.25 -9.91
C THR A 131 -8.17 6.01 -10.79
N ALA A 132 -6.93 5.58 -11.01
CA ALA A 132 -6.61 4.30 -11.65
C ALA A 132 -5.20 3.88 -11.24
N CYS A 133 -5.03 2.59 -10.90
CA CYS A 133 -3.75 2.05 -10.49
C CYS A 133 -3.64 0.58 -10.92
N ALA A 134 -2.59 0.26 -11.67
CA ALA A 134 -2.33 -1.09 -12.12
C ALA A 134 -0.83 -1.33 -12.26
N ASP A 135 -0.37 -2.50 -11.84
CA ASP A 135 0.96 -3.01 -12.13
C ASP A 135 0.93 -4.04 -13.27
N GLU A 136 2.01 -4.79 -13.42
CA GLU A 136 2.10 -5.84 -14.43
C GLU A 136 1.23 -7.07 -14.13
N ASN A 137 0.69 -7.20 -12.92
CA ASN A 137 -0.16 -8.29 -12.48
C ASN A 137 -1.65 -7.94 -12.57
N GLY A 138 -2.02 -6.66 -12.66
CA GLY A 138 -3.39 -6.21 -12.85
C GLY A 138 -3.72 -4.92 -12.11
N GLU A 139 -5.01 -4.68 -11.90
CA GLU A 139 -5.50 -3.57 -11.09
C GLU A 139 -5.14 -3.77 -9.61
N ILE A 140 -4.81 -2.67 -8.93
CA ILE A 140 -4.44 -2.67 -7.51
C ILE A 140 -5.52 -1.93 -6.72
N ASP A 141 -6.23 -2.65 -5.87
CA ASP A 141 -7.16 -2.07 -4.91
C ASP A 141 -6.40 -1.29 -3.82
N GLU A 142 -7.04 -0.23 -3.30
CA GLU A 142 -6.51 0.62 -2.23
C GLU A 142 -5.09 1.17 -2.50
N CYS A 143 -4.76 1.42 -3.78
CA CYS A 143 -3.42 1.86 -4.19
C CYS A 143 -2.95 3.14 -3.47
N ILE A 144 -3.85 4.06 -3.12
CA ILE A 144 -3.54 5.25 -2.34
C ILE A 144 -2.94 4.93 -0.95
N ALA A 145 -3.33 3.81 -0.33
CA ALA A 145 -2.79 3.39 0.95
C ALA A 145 -1.31 2.97 0.86
N LYS A 146 -0.86 2.53 -0.32
CA LYS A 146 0.54 2.14 -0.58
C LYS A 146 1.47 3.33 -0.82
N LEU A 147 0.92 4.52 -1.00
CA LEU A 147 1.68 5.74 -1.28
C LEU A 147 2.21 6.39 0.00
N ASP A 148 3.52 6.60 0.01
CA ASP A 148 4.26 7.31 1.05
C ASP A 148 4.65 8.69 0.50
N LEU A 149 3.97 9.74 0.99
CA LEU A 149 4.16 11.10 0.48
C LEU A 149 5.26 11.83 1.25
N LYS A 150 6.10 12.55 0.51
CA LYS A 150 7.19 13.35 1.05
C LYS A 150 7.19 14.72 0.42
N SER A 151 7.67 15.72 1.14
CA SER A 151 8.03 17.00 0.56
C SER A 151 9.47 17.34 0.91
N ARG A 152 10.18 17.93 -0.05
CA ARG A 152 11.56 18.39 0.13
C ARG A 152 11.67 19.90 0.35
N GLY A 153 10.67 20.65 -0.11
CA GLY A 153 10.62 22.11 0.05
C GLY A 153 9.60 22.54 1.09
N ASP A 154 9.26 23.83 1.07
CA ASP A 154 8.33 24.43 2.04
C ASP A 154 6.85 24.14 1.75
N VAL A 155 6.52 23.75 0.52
CA VAL A 155 5.14 23.37 0.14
C VAL A 155 4.85 21.97 0.67
N GLU A 156 3.83 21.85 1.50
CA GLU A 156 3.41 20.56 2.04
C GLU A 156 2.84 19.66 0.94
N PHE A 157 3.06 18.34 1.08
CA PHE A 157 2.43 17.33 0.24
C PHE A 157 1.73 16.28 1.10
N THR A 158 0.40 16.27 1.04
CA THR A 158 -0.44 15.46 1.96
C THR A 158 -1.40 14.57 1.19
N LYS A 159 -2.02 13.62 1.90
CA LYS A 159 -3.16 12.80 1.45
C LYS A 159 -4.31 12.96 2.43
#